data_AF-A0A6V7PB35-F1
#
_entry.id   AF-A0A6V7PB35-F1
#
_cell.length_a   1.000
_cell.length_b   1.000
_cell.length_c   1.000
_cell.angle_alpha   90.00
_cell.angle_beta   90.00
_cell.angle_gamma   90.00
#
_symmetry.space_group_name_H-M   'P 1'
#
loop_
_entity.id
_entity.type
_entity.pdbx_description
1 polymer ?
#
loop_
_entity_poly.entity_id
_entity_poly.type
_entity_poly.pdbx_seq_one_letter_code
_entity_poly.pdbx_strand_id
1 'polypeptide(L)'
;MASETLHISRQKGSDFCQENKIHDPIEQVDCQNSCSSFCQCSKRSASDGSTFCFRERCSGQKLVEDENDGPGKINPIDSNVLSEPTIRHVENADENACSHCENESCKACGAMQPQDYRRTHKGNSANSLQDLFLQDNYDDGEDDDSDWEPVNHLLIKKWFCYNCTMPNFDDVFHCDVCGEHRESQVRGYDTFLKHIGEKVQVSVDSDTICSFPDTASSSKSCTAFGFDERMLLHSEVEVKPHPHPERPDRLRAIASSLVAAGIFPGKCSLIAAREISQEELMMVHTLDHIEAVEETKNMLSSYFTLDTYANEHSACAARLAAGLCADLACLIICGHSKNGFALVRPPGHHAGVKQAMGFCLHNNAAVAALAARRAGAKKVLIVDWDVHHGNGTQEIFDGNNSVLYISLHRHEGGRFYPGTGAADEVGINGAEGYSVNIPWSRGGVGDNDYFFAFQHVVLPIASEFAPDIIIISAGFDAARGDPLGCCDVTPAGYAQMADMLANISEGKLLVILEGGYNLHSISSSATAVVKVLVGEKPSYDLSNVMPSKAGLRTVMEVLKIQLKYWPVLESHYTALQAQWGPLSWNNRHQPKKRRHLIGPIWWQWGSKRFVYELLYGRPHLRDLKRIRRQQ
;
A
#
# COMPACT_ATOMS: atom_id res chain seq x y z
N MET A 1 29.80 38.46 36.83
CA MET A 1 30.79 38.22 37.91
C MET A 1 31.24 36.78 37.70
N ALA A 2 32.44 36.53 37.16
CA ALA A 2 33.76 36.65 37.79
C ALA A 2 34.01 35.51 38.81
N SER A 3 35.11 34.74 38.78
CA SER A 3 36.21 34.69 37.78
C SER A 3 37.07 33.41 37.90
N GLU A 4 37.68 32.98 36.79
CA GLU A 4 39.02 32.32 36.69
C GLU A 4 39.29 31.00 37.47
N THR A 5 40.38 30.24 37.27
CA THR A 5 41.70 30.50 36.62
C THR A 5 42.11 29.39 35.62
N LEU A 6 43.31 29.45 35.02
CA LEU A 6 43.50 29.02 33.62
C LEU A 6 44.92 28.47 33.30
N HIS A 7 45.01 27.22 32.81
CA HIS A 7 46.19 26.58 32.15
C HIS A 7 45.70 25.36 31.33
N ILE A 8 46.05 25.04 30.08
CA ILE A 8 46.91 25.62 29.00
C ILE A 8 48.44 25.41 29.03
N SER A 9 48.93 24.70 28.01
CA SER A 9 50.07 25.07 27.13
C SER A 9 49.61 24.85 25.65
N ARG A 10 50.10 25.47 24.55
CA ARG A 10 51.16 26.45 24.21
C ARG A 10 52.47 25.96 23.53
N GLN A 11 52.35 25.38 22.33
CA GLN A 11 53.22 25.65 21.15
C GLN A 11 52.43 25.25 19.88
N LYS A 12 52.22 26.08 18.82
CA LYS A 12 53.07 26.96 17.98
C LYS A 12 54.08 26.19 17.09
N GLY A 13 54.17 26.34 15.77
CA GLY A 13 53.33 27.05 14.77
C GLY A 13 54.04 28.21 14.01
N SER A 14 54.05 28.17 12.66
CA SER A 14 54.57 29.22 11.74
C SER A 14 54.22 28.94 10.25
N ASP A 15 54.15 29.98 9.41
CA ASP A 15 53.61 29.99 8.02
C ASP A 15 54.68 30.20 6.89
N PHE A 16 54.18 30.46 5.65
CA PHE A 16 54.82 31.06 4.44
C PHE A 16 55.45 30.22 3.29
N CYS A 17 54.66 30.06 2.20
CA CYS A 17 54.86 30.52 0.80
C CYS A 17 56.04 30.12 -0.15
N GLN A 18 55.60 29.83 -1.40
CA GLN A 18 56.12 30.24 -2.74
C GLN A 18 57.21 29.47 -3.55
N GLU A 19 56.78 29.07 -4.78
CA GLU A 19 57.38 29.30 -6.11
C GLU A 19 58.32 28.31 -6.88
N ASN A 20 57.83 27.93 -8.08
CA ASN A 20 58.45 28.00 -9.43
C ASN A 20 59.72 27.19 -9.82
N LYS A 21 59.55 26.17 -10.71
CA LYS A 21 60.04 26.07 -12.12
C LYS A 21 59.87 24.64 -12.69
N ILE A 22 59.17 24.43 -13.82
CA ILE A 22 59.63 24.45 -15.23
C ILE A 22 60.67 23.37 -15.59
N HIS A 23 60.30 22.41 -16.46
CA HIS A 23 61.10 21.99 -17.63
C HIS A 23 60.36 20.98 -18.57
N ASP A 24 60.05 21.44 -19.80
CA ASP A 24 59.92 20.65 -21.05
C ASP A 24 61.36 20.36 -21.62
N PRO A 25 61.64 19.63 -22.75
CA PRO A 25 60.78 19.48 -23.96
C PRO A 25 60.98 18.28 -24.98
N ILE A 26 60.25 18.36 -26.11
CA ILE A 26 60.47 17.78 -27.49
C ILE A 26 59.89 16.40 -27.90
N GLU A 27 59.46 16.37 -29.17
CA GLU A 27 58.75 15.36 -29.98
C GLU A 27 59.65 14.32 -30.68
N GLN A 28 59.07 13.20 -31.16
CA GLN A 28 59.02 12.74 -32.58
C GLN A 28 58.32 11.36 -32.65
N VAL A 29 57.22 11.14 -33.40
CA VAL A 29 57.01 11.00 -34.87
C VAL A 29 57.14 9.53 -35.37
N ASP A 30 56.31 9.17 -36.37
CA ASP A 30 56.26 7.91 -37.15
C ASP A 30 55.75 6.61 -36.47
N CYS A 31 55.21 5.61 -37.19
CA CYS A 31 54.31 5.63 -38.37
C CYS A 31 53.74 4.22 -38.70
N GLN A 32 52.56 4.16 -39.33
CA GLN A 32 52.00 3.07 -40.15
C GLN A 32 51.67 1.67 -39.53
N ASN A 33 50.61 1.06 -40.10
CA ASN A 33 50.41 -0.35 -40.52
C ASN A 33 51.13 -1.50 -39.75
N SER A 34 50.52 -2.67 -39.47
CA SER A 34 49.55 -3.41 -40.28
C SER A 34 48.80 -4.51 -39.50
N CYS A 35 47.77 -5.11 -40.11
CA CYS A 35 47.20 -6.39 -39.66
C CYS A 35 48.18 -7.56 -39.88
N SER A 36 48.22 -8.54 -38.97
CA SER A 36 48.05 -9.97 -39.31
C SER A 36 47.92 -10.88 -38.08
N SER A 37 47.19 -11.98 -38.27
CA SER A 37 46.81 -13.02 -37.32
C SER A 37 47.85 -14.14 -37.13
N PHE A 38 47.48 -15.14 -36.32
CA PHE A 38 48.04 -16.51 -36.16
C PHE A 38 49.21 -16.78 -35.19
N CYS A 39 48.94 -17.71 -34.23
CA CYS A 39 49.74 -18.89 -33.82
C CYS A 39 51.23 -18.75 -33.38
N GLN A 40 51.85 -19.68 -32.65
CA GLN A 40 51.53 -21.09 -32.34
C GLN A 40 52.25 -21.63 -31.07
N CYS A 41 51.79 -22.80 -30.59
CA CYS A 41 52.57 -23.87 -29.94
C CYS A 41 53.53 -23.64 -28.75
N SER A 42 53.10 -24.17 -27.59
CA SER A 42 53.69 -25.36 -26.94
C SER A 42 55.13 -25.38 -26.40
N LYS A 43 55.26 -25.78 -25.11
CA LYS A 43 56.10 -26.93 -24.69
C LYS A 43 55.60 -27.55 -23.39
N ARG A 44 55.97 -28.82 -23.16
CA ARG A 44 55.54 -29.66 -22.01
C ARG A 44 56.70 -29.92 -21.04
N SER A 45 56.36 -30.17 -19.78
CA SER A 45 57.02 -31.15 -18.91
C SER A 45 55.94 -31.93 -18.15
N ALA A 46 56.20 -33.17 -17.73
CA ALA A 46 55.18 -34.07 -17.18
C ALA A 46 55.73 -35.01 -16.11
N SER A 47 54.84 -35.50 -15.25
CA SER A 47 55.02 -36.66 -14.37
C SER A 47 53.65 -37.28 -14.05
N ASP A 48 53.61 -38.60 -13.90
CA ASP A 48 52.39 -39.43 -13.91
C ASP A 48 51.53 -39.35 -12.63
N GLY A 49 50.23 -39.76 -12.67
CA GLY A 49 49.46 -40.18 -13.85
C GLY A 49 48.11 -40.85 -13.51
N SER A 50 47.44 -41.35 -14.57
CA SER A 50 46.36 -42.38 -14.62
C SER A 50 45.24 -42.36 -13.55
N THR A 51 43.94 -42.39 -13.90
CA THR A 51 43.32 -43.22 -14.95
C THR A 51 41.94 -42.65 -15.37
N PHE A 52 41.61 -42.76 -16.67
CA PHE A 52 40.31 -42.75 -17.40
C PHE A 52 38.98 -42.50 -16.62
N CYS A 53 37.93 -41.91 -17.22
CA CYS A 53 37.46 -42.18 -18.59
C CYS A 53 36.73 -41.02 -19.31
N PHE A 54 36.04 -41.35 -20.41
CA PHE A 54 35.75 -40.49 -21.57
C PHE A 54 34.49 -39.60 -21.50
N ARG A 55 34.37 -38.74 -22.52
CA ARG A 55 33.33 -37.73 -22.77
C ARG A 55 32.88 -37.84 -24.22
N GLU A 56 31.57 -37.92 -24.48
CA GLU A 56 30.82 -37.52 -25.70
C GLU A 56 29.33 -37.96 -25.49
N ARG A 57 28.29 -37.18 -25.85
CA ARG A 57 27.73 -36.89 -27.20
C ARG A 57 27.52 -38.18 -28.01
N CYS A 58 26.34 -38.48 -28.56
CA CYS A 58 25.55 -37.60 -29.43
C CYS A 58 24.05 -37.99 -29.52
N SER A 59 23.35 -37.38 -30.48
CA SER A 59 21.91 -37.49 -30.77
C SER A 59 21.45 -38.73 -31.56
N GLY A 60 20.20 -39.18 -31.34
CA GLY A 60 19.25 -39.35 -32.45
C GLY A 60 18.65 -40.74 -32.76
N GLN A 61 17.33 -40.72 -33.10
CA GLN A 61 16.56 -41.68 -33.93
C GLN A 61 16.29 -43.12 -33.44
N LYS A 62 15.13 -43.29 -32.77
CA LYS A 62 13.88 -43.97 -33.22
C LYS A 62 13.91 -45.39 -33.87
N LEU A 63 12.84 -46.17 -33.57
CA LEU A 63 12.38 -47.50 -34.08
C LEU A 63 12.74 -48.68 -33.13
N VAL A 64 11.80 -49.43 -32.52
CA VAL A 64 10.78 -50.42 -33.04
C VAL A 64 11.44 -51.80 -33.26
N GLU A 65 10.94 -53.00 -32.87
CA GLU A 65 9.63 -53.59 -32.44
C GLU A 65 9.92 -54.64 -31.29
N ASP A 66 9.04 -55.09 -30.38
CA ASP A 66 8.09 -56.26 -30.40
C ASP A 66 8.15 -56.99 -29.01
N GLU A 67 7.24 -57.85 -28.51
CA GLU A 67 5.78 -58.06 -28.64
C GLU A 67 5.25 -58.98 -27.48
N ASN A 68 3.95 -59.38 -27.50
CA ASN A 68 3.24 -60.38 -26.65
C ASN A 68 2.82 -59.96 -25.21
N ASP A 69 1.62 -60.30 -24.68
CA ASP A 69 0.45 -61.03 -25.25
C ASP A 69 -0.90 -60.54 -24.63
N GLY A 70 -2.05 -60.93 -25.21
CA GLY A 70 -3.43 -60.50 -24.86
C GLY A 70 -4.21 -61.47 -23.93
N PRO A 71 -5.54 -61.73 -24.13
CA PRO A 71 -6.45 -61.25 -25.19
C PRO A 71 -7.95 -60.94 -24.80
N GLY A 72 -8.73 -60.37 -25.75
CA GLY A 72 -10.23 -60.35 -25.78
C GLY A 72 -10.85 -58.97 -26.06
N LYS A 73 -11.53 -58.61 -27.17
CA LYS A 73 -12.53 -59.23 -28.12
C LYS A 73 -13.99 -59.27 -27.59
N ILE A 74 -15.07 -58.89 -28.31
CA ILE A 74 -15.24 -58.32 -29.68
C ILE A 74 -16.63 -57.60 -29.92
N ASN A 75 -16.60 -56.38 -30.49
CA ASN A 75 -17.42 -55.73 -31.55
C ASN A 75 -19.02 -55.67 -31.51
N PRO A 76 -19.80 -55.37 -32.60
CA PRO A 76 -20.48 -54.04 -32.79
C PRO A 76 -21.93 -54.06 -33.40
N ILE A 77 -22.58 -52.89 -33.67
CA ILE A 77 -23.59 -52.67 -34.77
C ILE A 77 -23.58 -51.18 -35.30
N ASP A 78 -23.81 -51.05 -36.62
CA ASP A 78 -24.05 -49.92 -37.59
C ASP A 78 -25.29 -48.97 -37.38
N SER A 79 -25.59 -47.87 -38.13
CA SER A 79 -24.89 -47.01 -39.14
C SER A 79 -25.71 -45.75 -39.61
N ASN A 80 -25.06 -44.81 -40.34
CA ASN A 80 -25.60 -43.79 -41.32
C ASN A 80 -26.45 -42.59 -40.78
N VAL A 81 -26.60 -41.40 -41.43
CA VAL A 81 -26.58 -40.94 -42.85
C VAL A 81 -26.04 -39.47 -43.04
N LEU A 82 -25.28 -39.21 -44.14
CA LEU A 82 -25.04 -38.02 -45.04
C LEU A 82 -25.58 -36.57 -44.70
N SER A 83 -25.04 -35.42 -45.17
CA SER A 83 -23.82 -35.01 -45.95
C SER A 83 -23.64 -33.45 -46.06
N GLU A 84 -22.47 -32.96 -46.54
CA GLU A 84 -22.01 -31.54 -46.74
C GLU A 84 -22.44 -30.90 -48.10
N PRO A 85 -21.84 -29.82 -48.71
CA PRO A 85 -20.85 -28.76 -48.30
C PRO A 85 -21.25 -27.29 -48.74
N THR A 86 -20.45 -26.20 -48.65
CA THR A 86 -19.36 -25.76 -49.60
C THR A 86 -18.66 -24.43 -49.18
N ILE A 87 -17.46 -24.16 -49.74
CA ILE A 87 -16.36 -23.25 -49.34
C ILE A 87 -16.27 -21.93 -50.18
N ARG A 88 -15.76 -20.77 -49.65
CA ARG A 88 -14.57 -19.98 -50.15
C ARG A 88 -14.38 -18.53 -49.61
N HIS A 89 -13.12 -18.04 -49.69
CA HIS A 89 -12.60 -16.70 -49.34
C HIS A 89 -12.80 -15.62 -50.43
N VAL A 90 -12.71 -14.33 -50.04
CA VAL A 90 -12.06 -13.20 -50.77
C VAL A 90 -11.45 -12.21 -49.73
N GLU A 91 -10.42 -11.44 -50.11
CA GLU A 91 -9.71 -10.42 -49.28
C GLU A 91 -10.01 -8.97 -49.73
N ASN A 92 -9.66 -8.00 -48.89
CA ASN A 92 -9.28 -6.59 -49.18
C ASN A 92 -10.22 -5.65 -49.98
N ALA A 93 -10.57 -4.52 -49.35
CA ALA A 93 -10.67 -3.22 -50.02
C ALA A 93 -10.50 -2.07 -48.99
N ASP A 94 -9.48 -1.22 -49.17
CA ASP A 94 -9.46 0.15 -48.67
C ASP A 94 -10.32 1.04 -49.57
N GLU A 95 -10.87 2.15 -49.06
CA GLU A 95 -10.73 3.46 -49.72
C GLU A 95 -11.18 4.64 -48.83
N ASN A 96 -10.43 5.75 -48.90
CA ASN A 96 -10.72 7.01 -48.20
C ASN A 96 -11.57 7.95 -49.07
N ALA A 97 -12.81 8.28 -48.66
CA ALA A 97 -13.52 9.53 -48.97
C ALA A 97 -14.77 9.62 -48.08
N CYS A 98 -15.10 10.71 -47.38
CA CYS A 98 -15.09 12.11 -47.81
C CYS A 98 -15.11 13.05 -46.58
N SER A 99 -14.51 14.23 -46.68
CA SER A 99 -14.53 15.27 -45.64
C SER A 99 -15.45 16.44 -46.00
N HIS A 100 -15.89 17.17 -44.97
CA HIS A 100 -16.64 18.44 -45.01
C HIS A 100 -17.96 18.50 -45.80
N CYS A 101 -19.06 18.65 -45.07
CA CYS A 101 -19.97 19.76 -45.33
C CYS A 101 -20.52 20.34 -44.01
N GLU A 102 -20.61 21.65 -43.94
CA GLU A 102 -21.21 22.40 -42.82
C GLU A 102 -22.61 22.88 -43.21
N ASN A 103 -23.35 23.37 -42.21
CA ASN A 103 -24.49 24.30 -42.32
C ASN A 103 -25.83 23.82 -42.94
N GLU A 104 -26.80 23.74 -42.03
CA GLU A 104 -28.12 24.37 -42.10
C GLU A 104 -29.26 23.82 -43.00
N SER A 105 -30.46 23.93 -42.41
CA SER A 105 -31.78 24.07 -43.03
C SER A 105 -32.46 22.84 -43.64
N CYS A 106 -33.32 22.22 -42.84
CA CYS A 106 -34.68 21.91 -43.30
C CYS A 106 -35.69 22.09 -42.14
N LYS A 107 -36.75 22.89 -42.36
CA LYS A 107 -37.81 23.18 -41.37
C LYS A 107 -39.20 23.15 -42.04
N ALA A 108 -39.88 22.00 -41.95
CA ALA A 108 -41.31 21.79 -42.20
C ALA A 108 -41.63 20.32 -41.83
N CYS A 109 -42.74 19.91 -41.19
CA CYS A 109 -43.87 20.61 -40.55
C CYS A 109 -43.90 20.18 -39.05
N GLY A 110 -44.64 20.78 -38.11
CA GLY A 110 -46.10 20.93 -38.07
C GLY A 110 -46.66 20.05 -36.94
N ALA A 111 -47.23 20.65 -35.89
CA ALA A 111 -47.47 19.97 -34.61
C ALA A 111 -48.83 19.28 -34.49
N MET A 112 -48.91 18.24 -33.65
CA MET A 112 -50.08 17.90 -32.82
C MET A 112 -49.63 17.16 -31.55
N GLN A 113 -50.42 17.25 -30.48
CA GLN A 113 -50.13 16.67 -29.15
C GLN A 113 -50.93 15.37 -28.87
N PRO A 114 -50.55 14.57 -27.85
CA PRO A 114 -51.07 13.21 -27.66
C PRO A 114 -52.50 13.17 -27.08
N GLN A 115 -53.12 11.99 -27.14
CA GLN A 115 -54.39 11.65 -26.48
C GLN A 115 -54.27 10.35 -25.69
N ASP A 116 -55.02 10.25 -24.59
CA ASP A 116 -55.08 9.10 -23.68
C ASP A 116 -55.67 7.83 -24.31
N TYR A 117 -55.32 6.66 -23.75
CA TYR A 117 -56.28 5.56 -23.62
C TYR A 117 -56.08 4.75 -22.33
N ARG A 118 -57.16 4.19 -21.78
CA ARG A 118 -57.22 3.60 -20.42
C ARG A 118 -57.01 2.07 -20.36
N ARG A 119 -56.58 1.63 -19.17
CA ARG A 119 -56.49 0.25 -18.66
C ARG A 119 -57.66 -0.68 -19.01
N THR A 120 -57.35 -1.97 -19.13
CA THR A 120 -58.16 -3.09 -18.59
C THR A 120 -57.24 -4.14 -17.91
N HIS A 121 -57.78 -4.98 -17.01
CA HIS A 121 -57.03 -5.95 -16.18
C HIS A 121 -57.57 -7.37 -16.30
N LYS A 122 -56.67 -8.38 -16.29
CA LYS A 122 -56.76 -9.77 -15.76
C LYS A 122 -55.63 -10.62 -16.39
N GLY A 123 -54.97 -11.57 -15.71
CA GLY A 123 -55.00 -11.97 -14.30
C GLY A 123 -54.28 -13.32 -14.08
N ASN A 124 -53.86 -13.62 -12.84
CA ASN A 124 -53.21 -14.86 -12.35
C ASN A 124 -51.75 -15.12 -12.82
N SER A 125 -50.85 -15.75 -12.05
CA SER A 125 -50.78 -16.00 -10.59
C SER A 125 -49.43 -16.65 -10.17
N ALA A 126 -48.96 -16.36 -8.94
CA ALA A 126 -48.01 -17.17 -8.14
C ALA A 126 -46.52 -17.23 -8.60
N ASN A 127 -45.50 -17.31 -7.72
CA ASN A 127 -45.46 -17.21 -6.24
C ASN A 127 -44.03 -16.92 -5.69
N SER A 128 -43.97 -16.54 -4.40
CA SER A 128 -42.78 -16.44 -3.51
C SER A 128 -41.85 -15.21 -3.72
N LEU A 129 -41.14 -14.69 -2.71
CA LEU A 129 -40.93 -15.19 -1.33
C LEU A 129 -40.85 -14.03 -0.29
N GLN A 130 -41.92 -13.22 -0.15
CA GLN A 130 -41.93 -12.05 0.74
C GLN A 130 -42.96 -12.10 1.90
N ASP A 131 -44.03 -12.90 1.78
CA ASP A 131 -45.20 -12.86 2.68
C ASP A 131 -45.07 -13.79 3.90
N LEU A 132 -44.12 -13.53 4.81
CA LEU A 132 -43.94 -14.35 6.03
C LEU A 132 -43.83 -13.61 7.37
N PHE A 133 -43.96 -12.29 7.40
CA PHE A 133 -44.15 -11.51 8.63
C PHE A 133 -45.34 -10.56 8.49
N LEU A 134 -46.52 -11.16 8.69
CA LEU A 134 -47.83 -10.52 8.57
C LEU A 134 -48.19 -9.68 9.81
N GLN A 135 -48.90 -8.59 9.54
CA GLN A 135 -50.09 -8.05 10.24
C GLN A 135 -50.16 -8.08 11.78
N ASP A 136 -50.53 -6.92 12.33
CA ASP A 136 -51.69 -6.81 13.24
C ASP A 136 -52.52 -5.57 12.82
N ASN A 137 -53.80 -5.47 13.24
CA ASN A 137 -54.80 -4.57 12.62
C ASN A 137 -55.55 -3.67 13.63
N TYR A 138 -56.17 -2.60 13.11
CA TYR A 138 -57.12 -1.67 13.76
C TYR A 138 -56.50 -0.73 14.82
N ASP A 139 -56.93 0.51 15.00
CA ASP A 139 -58.31 1.03 15.08
C ASP A 139 -58.54 2.34 14.27
N ASP A 140 -59.80 2.74 14.09
CA ASP A 140 -60.19 3.96 13.34
C ASP A 140 -60.02 5.26 14.16
N GLY A 141 -59.57 6.32 13.49
CA GLY A 141 -59.44 7.67 14.08
C GLY A 141 -59.31 8.76 13.03
N GLU A 142 -60.41 9.45 12.71
CA GLU A 142 -60.41 10.65 11.88
C GLU A 142 -59.99 11.88 12.72
N ASP A 143 -58.70 12.19 12.73
CA ASP A 143 -58.16 13.48 13.21
C ASP A 143 -57.51 14.26 12.05
N ASP A 144 -57.70 15.57 12.02
CA ASP A 144 -57.43 16.47 10.88
C ASP A 144 -55.98 17.02 10.90
N ASP A 145 -55.03 16.21 10.45
CA ASP A 145 -53.60 16.58 10.32
C ASP A 145 -53.28 17.45 9.07
N SER A 146 -54.20 18.33 8.67
CA SER A 146 -54.08 19.23 7.49
C SER A 146 -53.09 20.41 7.68
N ASP A 147 -51.96 20.21 8.35
CA ASP A 147 -50.91 21.24 8.54
C ASP A 147 -49.47 20.70 8.64
N TRP A 148 -49.24 19.38 8.45
CA TRP A 148 -47.88 18.82 8.36
C TRP A 148 -47.27 18.99 6.95
N GLU A 149 -46.86 20.22 6.61
CA GLU A 149 -45.78 20.36 5.63
C GLU A 149 -44.54 19.61 6.16
N PRO A 150 -43.88 18.75 5.35
CA PRO A 150 -42.67 18.07 5.78
C PRO A 150 -41.58 19.12 5.99
N VAL A 151 -41.34 19.48 7.26
CA VAL A 151 -40.42 20.55 7.67
C VAL A 151 -39.12 20.43 6.90
N ASN A 152 -38.94 21.37 5.97
CA ASN A 152 -37.94 21.34 4.92
C ASN A 152 -36.59 20.96 5.53
N HIS A 153 -36.08 19.76 5.22
CA HIS A 153 -34.94 19.18 5.92
C HIS A 153 -33.85 20.23 6.02
N LEU A 154 -33.49 20.64 7.24
CA LEU A 154 -32.47 21.66 7.48
C LEU A 154 -31.22 21.22 6.75
N LEU A 155 -30.96 21.84 5.60
CA LEU A 155 -29.78 21.59 4.79
C LEU A 155 -28.61 22.22 5.54
N ILE A 156 -28.11 21.45 6.52
CA ILE A 156 -26.86 21.67 7.22
C ILE A 156 -25.79 21.61 6.13
N LYS A 157 -25.51 22.78 5.55
CA LYS A 157 -24.39 22.95 4.63
C LYS A 157 -23.14 22.56 5.39
N LYS A 158 -22.32 21.76 4.73
CA LYS A 158 -21.05 21.26 5.24
C LYS A 158 -19.99 21.47 4.18
N TRP A 159 -18.77 21.73 4.63
CA TRP A 159 -17.60 21.70 3.77
C TRP A 159 -16.65 20.62 4.27
N PHE A 160 -16.02 19.93 3.33
CA PHE A 160 -15.02 18.92 3.62
C PHE A 160 -13.64 19.57 3.66
N CYS A 161 -12.86 19.27 4.69
CA CYS A 161 -11.52 19.82 4.81
C CYS A 161 -10.63 19.29 3.69
N TYR A 162 -10.05 20.18 2.89
CA TYR A 162 -9.15 19.80 1.80
C TYR A 162 -7.93 18.97 2.28
N ASN A 163 -7.45 19.23 3.50
CA ASN A 163 -6.33 18.50 4.11
C ASN A 163 -6.69 17.06 4.55
N CYS A 164 -7.78 16.86 5.30
CA CYS A 164 -8.10 15.57 5.93
C CYS A 164 -9.46 14.96 5.52
N THR A 165 -10.16 15.50 4.52
CA THR A 165 -11.48 15.05 4.03
C THR A 165 -12.61 14.99 5.07
N MET A 166 -12.41 15.51 6.29
CA MET A 166 -13.43 15.50 7.35
C MET A 166 -14.51 16.58 7.14
N PRO A 167 -15.80 16.28 7.41
CA PRO A 167 -16.89 17.25 7.33
C PRO A 167 -16.84 18.27 8.48
N ASN A 168 -17.12 19.53 8.17
CA ASN A 168 -17.22 20.64 9.12
C ASN A 168 -18.49 21.45 8.80
N PHE A 169 -19.01 22.20 9.77
CA PHE A 169 -20.19 23.06 9.58
C PHE A 169 -19.86 24.35 8.83
N ASP A 170 -20.83 24.90 8.09
CA ASP A 170 -20.63 26.03 7.17
C ASP A 170 -20.24 27.35 7.85
N ASP A 171 -20.53 27.50 9.14
CA ASP A 171 -20.19 28.64 10.00
C ASP A 171 -18.79 28.57 10.62
N VAL A 172 -18.12 27.41 10.51
CA VAL A 172 -16.76 27.20 11.04
C VAL A 172 -15.73 27.37 9.91
N PHE A 173 -14.72 28.21 10.12
CA PHE A 173 -13.68 28.53 9.14
C PHE A 173 -12.42 27.66 9.21
N HIS A 174 -12.27 26.88 10.28
CA HIS A 174 -11.14 25.96 10.50
C HIS A 174 -11.69 24.55 10.72
N CYS A 175 -10.96 23.52 10.32
CA CYS A 175 -11.41 22.14 10.46
C CYS A 175 -11.36 21.68 11.92
N ASP A 176 -12.48 21.15 12.45
CA ASP A 176 -12.57 20.69 13.84
C ASP A 176 -11.60 19.54 14.18
N VAL A 177 -11.14 18.80 13.16
CA VAL A 177 -10.27 17.62 13.30
C VAL A 177 -8.79 17.95 13.14
N CYS A 178 -8.41 18.90 12.29
CA CYS A 178 -6.99 19.19 11.99
C CYS A 178 -6.58 20.67 12.04
N GLY A 179 -7.50 21.59 12.35
CA GLY A 179 -7.23 23.03 12.47
C GLY A 179 -7.01 23.79 11.16
N GLU A 180 -6.92 23.11 10.02
CA GLU A 180 -6.69 23.75 8.71
C GLU A 180 -7.84 24.66 8.27
N HIS A 181 -7.51 25.78 7.63
CA HIS A 181 -8.50 26.75 7.17
C HIS A 181 -9.32 26.20 5.99
N ARG A 182 -10.57 26.67 5.86
CA ARG A 182 -11.52 26.29 4.80
C ARG A 182 -10.97 26.49 3.38
N GLU A 183 -10.06 27.45 3.22
CA GLU A 183 -9.44 27.83 1.94
C GLU A 183 -8.00 27.32 1.77
N SER A 184 -7.53 26.42 2.64
CA SER A 184 -6.20 25.80 2.52
C SER A 184 -6.10 24.93 1.26
N GLN A 185 -4.98 25.03 0.55
CA GLN A 185 -4.70 24.36 -0.73
C GLN A 185 -3.23 23.91 -0.80
N VAL A 186 -2.94 22.83 -1.53
CA VAL A 186 -1.57 22.44 -1.87
C VAL A 186 -0.97 23.49 -2.81
N ARG A 187 0.24 23.96 -2.50
CA ARG A 187 0.99 24.95 -3.30
C ARG A 187 2.40 24.45 -3.56
N GLY A 188 2.93 24.71 -4.76
CA GLY A 188 4.29 24.34 -5.16
C GLY A 188 4.38 23.15 -6.11
N TYR A 189 3.27 22.47 -6.41
CA TYR A 189 3.25 21.32 -7.32
C TYR A 189 3.67 21.71 -8.76
N ASP A 190 3.33 22.91 -9.23
CA ASP A 190 3.77 23.43 -10.53
C ASP A 190 5.29 23.60 -10.61
N THR A 191 5.94 23.85 -9.48
CA THR A 191 7.41 23.92 -9.36
C THR A 191 8.02 22.52 -9.41
N PHE A 192 7.36 21.50 -8.88
CA PHE A 192 7.79 20.10 -9.02
C PHE A 192 7.72 19.64 -10.48
N LEU A 193 6.61 19.91 -11.18
CA LEU A 193 6.43 19.55 -12.59
C LEU A 193 7.49 20.17 -13.51
N LYS A 194 7.84 21.46 -13.34
CA LYS A 194 8.88 22.12 -14.14
C LYS A 194 10.22 21.38 -14.07
N HIS A 195 10.66 21.04 -12.85
CA HIS A 195 11.91 20.31 -12.62
C HIS A 195 11.88 18.84 -13.10
N ILE A 196 10.70 18.27 -13.37
CA ILE A 196 10.57 16.98 -14.07
C ILE A 196 10.70 17.20 -15.58
N GLY A 197 9.93 18.12 -16.17
CA GLY A 197 9.95 18.40 -17.61
C GLY A 197 11.34 18.78 -18.14
N GLU A 198 12.12 19.51 -17.34
CA GLU A 198 13.53 19.85 -17.63
C GLU A 198 14.49 18.64 -17.62
N LYS A 199 14.14 17.53 -16.95
CA LYS A 199 14.98 16.34 -16.79
C LYS A 199 14.68 15.18 -17.74
N VAL A 200 13.46 15.12 -18.30
CA VAL A 200 13.01 13.98 -19.12
C VAL A 200 13.75 13.88 -20.48
N GLN A 201 14.56 14.86 -20.87
CA GLN A 201 15.36 14.83 -22.10
C GLN A 201 16.57 13.86 -22.12
N VAL A 202 16.68 12.95 -21.14
CA VAL A 202 17.70 11.87 -21.14
C VAL A 202 17.01 10.51 -21.04
N SER A 203 16.54 10.01 -22.19
CA SER A 203 16.09 8.62 -22.35
C SER A 203 17.27 7.65 -22.32
N VAL A 204 17.12 6.53 -21.61
CA VAL A 204 18.03 5.38 -21.65
C VAL A 204 17.20 4.16 -22.02
N ASP A 205 17.60 3.43 -23.06
CA ASP A 205 16.88 2.26 -23.54
C ASP A 205 16.92 1.11 -22.51
N SER A 206 15.76 0.60 -22.11
CA SER A 206 15.63 -0.37 -21.00
C SER A 206 16.19 -1.76 -21.29
N ASP A 207 16.41 -2.11 -22.56
CA ASP A 207 16.76 -3.47 -23.00
C ASP A 207 18.18 -3.92 -22.63
N THR A 208 19.00 -3.06 -21.99
CA THR A 208 20.41 -3.36 -21.67
C THR A 208 20.72 -3.40 -20.17
N ILE A 209 19.73 -3.30 -19.26
CA ILE A 209 19.97 -3.26 -17.80
C ILE A 209 20.59 -4.55 -17.23
N CYS A 210 20.47 -5.68 -17.95
CA CYS A 210 20.95 -7.00 -17.53
C CYS A 210 22.08 -7.58 -18.43
N SER A 211 22.95 -6.75 -18.98
CA SER A 211 24.12 -7.22 -19.76
C SER A 211 25.35 -6.33 -19.62
N PHE A 212 26.52 -6.99 -19.57
CA PHE A 212 27.88 -6.45 -19.38
C PHE A 212 28.23 -5.91 -17.96
N PRO A 213 29.22 -6.52 -17.27
CA PRO A 213 29.88 -5.91 -16.12
C PRO A 213 31.03 -4.96 -16.54
N ASP A 214 31.62 -4.30 -15.54
CA ASP A 214 32.97 -3.68 -15.56
C ASP A 214 33.22 -2.40 -16.41
N THR A 215 32.44 -1.34 -16.14
CA THR A 215 33.01 0.04 -16.12
C THR A 215 32.58 0.82 -14.87
N ALA A 216 33.32 0.68 -13.77
CA ALA A 216 32.99 1.30 -12.49
C ALA A 216 33.34 2.80 -12.42
N SER A 217 32.47 3.67 -12.98
CA SER A 217 32.65 5.13 -12.96
C SER A 217 31.83 5.85 -11.86
N SER A 218 32.39 5.94 -10.66
CA SER A 218 32.22 7.03 -9.68
C SER A 218 30.82 7.68 -9.44
N SER A 219 29.72 6.93 -9.30
CA SER A 219 28.40 7.47 -8.87
C SER A 219 27.74 6.74 -7.68
N LYS A 220 28.55 6.05 -6.84
CA LYS A 220 28.10 5.16 -5.74
C LYS A 220 27.48 5.86 -4.50
N SER A 221 26.45 6.70 -4.65
CA SER A 221 25.53 7.09 -3.55
C SER A 221 24.35 7.97 -4.00
N CYS A 222 23.46 7.47 -4.86
CA CYS A 222 22.20 8.18 -5.17
C CYS A 222 20.97 7.40 -4.70
N THR A 223 19.95 8.13 -4.25
CA THR A 223 18.59 7.65 -3.99
C THR A 223 17.79 7.76 -5.29
N ALA A 224 17.22 6.64 -5.74
CA ALA A 224 16.31 6.62 -6.87
C ALA A 224 14.90 7.06 -6.43
N PHE A 225 14.16 7.66 -7.35
CA PHE A 225 12.84 8.21 -7.08
C PHE A 225 11.90 7.90 -8.25
N GLY A 226 10.78 7.24 -7.97
CA GLY A 226 9.76 6.91 -8.95
C GLY A 226 8.54 7.81 -8.80
N PHE A 227 8.13 8.47 -9.89
CA PHE A 227 6.90 9.26 -9.98
C PHE A 227 6.49 9.39 -11.47
N ASP A 228 5.19 9.47 -11.73
CA ASP A 228 4.60 9.80 -13.02
C ASP A 228 3.29 10.57 -12.81
N GLU A 229 3.02 11.59 -13.63
CA GLU A 229 1.82 12.42 -13.48
C GLU A 229 0.53 11.74 -13.94
N ARG A 230 0.59 10.70 -14.79
CA ARG A 230 -0.57 9.90 -15.21
C ARG A 230 -1.21 9.17 -14.03
N MET A 231 -0.44 8.85 -12.99
CA MET A 231 -0.98 8.31 -11.72
C MET A 231 -1.90 9.30 -10.98
N LEU A 232 -1.95 10.58 -11.37
CA LEU A 232 -2.91 11.56 -10.84
C LEU A 232 -4.29 11.50 -11.52
N LEU A 233 -4.44 10.78 -12.63
CA LEU A 233 -5.66 10.74 -13.44
C LEU A 233 -6.69 9.72 -12.92
N HIS A 234 -6.24 8.72 -12.16
CA HIS A 234 -7.10 7.82 -11.38
C HIS A 234 -7.84 8.62 -10.28
N SER A 235 -9.16 8.77 -10.35
CA SER A 235 -9.94 9.49 -9.32
C SER A 235 -11.39 9.06 -9.27
N GLU A 236 -12.04 9.16 -8.11
CA GLU A 236 -13.47 8.87 -7.97
C GLU A 236 -14.29 9.86 -8.81
N VAL A 237 -15.01 9.36 -9.82
CA VAL A 237 -15.79 10.16 -10.78
C VAL A 237 -17.20 10.45 -10.25
N GLU A 238 -17.73 9.58 -9.39
CA GLU A 238 -19.04 9.74 -8.78
C GLU A 238 -19.02 10.74 -7.62
N VAL A 239 -19.87 11.77 -7.71
CA VAL A 239 -19.99 12.80 -6.68
C VAL A 239 -20.75 12.24 -5.46
N LYS A 240 -20.02 11.57 -4.56
CA LYS A 240 -20.56 11.02 -3.32
C LYS A 240 -20.76 12.10 -2.23
N PRO A 241 -21.65 11.85 -1.24
CA PRO A 241 -21.87 12.79 -0.13
C PRO A 241 -20.67 13.03 0.79
N HIS A 242 -19.64 12.18 0.73
CA HIS A 242 -18.33 12.36 1.38
C HIS A 242 -17.26 12.11 0.31
N PRO A 243 -16.23 12.97 0.20
CA PRO A 243 -15.17 12.80 -0.79
C PRO A 243 -14.23 11.65 -0.38
N HIS A 244 -13.74 10.91 -1.38
CA HIS A 244 -12.83 9.80 -1.14
C HIS A 244 -11.49 10.24 -0.50
N PRO A 245 -10.99 9.53 0.54
CA PRO A 245 -9.74 9.89 1.21
C PRO A 245 -8.51 9.62 0.33
N GLU A 246 -8.45 8.47 -0.35
CA GLU A 246 -7.46 8.21 -1.41
C GLU A 246 -7.82 9.10 -2.63
N ARG A 247 -6.93 10.03 -2.98
CA ARG A 247 -7.16 11.06 -3.99
C ARG A 247 -5.84 11.60 -4.56
N PRO A 248 -5.81 12.13 -5.81
CA PRO A 248 -4.58 12.59 -6.46
C PRO A 248 -3.76 13.62 -5.67
N ASP A 249 -4.40 14.44 -4.83
CA ASP A 249 -3.71 15.46 -4.02
C ASP A 249 -2.70 14.89 -3.03
N ARG A 250 -2.80 13.58 -2.69
CA ARG A 250 -1.83 12.88 -1.84
C ARG A 250 -0.41 12.98 -2.41
N LEU A 251 -0.25 12.67 -3.69
CA LEU A 251 1.07 12.79 -4.35
C LEU A 251 1.45 14.25 -4.56
N ARG A 252 0.51 15.12 -4.93
CA ARG A 252 0.77 16.56 -5.14
C ARG A 252 1.32 17.24 -3.88
N ALA A 253 0.78 16.88 -2.71
CA ALA A 253 1.22 17.38 -1.42
C ALA A 253 2.65 16.93 -1.09
N ILE A 254 2.92 15.62 -1.18
CA ILE A 254 4.25 15.05 -0.91
C ILE A 254 5.29 15.63 -1.89
N ALA A 255 4.99 15.65 -3.18
CA ALA A 255 5.84 16.25 -4.21
C ALA A 255 6.18 17.72 -3.93
N SER A 256 5.19 18.53 -3.55
CA SER A 256 5.37 19.93 -3.15
C SER A 256 6.27 20.06 -1.91
N SER A 257 6.13 19.13 -0.96
CA SER A 257 6.93 19.08 0.28
C SER A 257 8.40 18.74 -0.01
N LEU A 258 8.66 17.79 -0.92
CA LEU A 258 10.02 17.43 -1.34
C LEU A 258 10.74 18.58 -2.08
N VAL A 259 10.01 19.44 -2.78
CA VAL A 259 10.53 20.71 -3.34
C VAL A 259 10.82 21.71 -2.22
N ALA A 260 9.85 21.96 -1.33
CA ALA A 260 10.01 22.90 -0.22
C ALA A 260 11.17 22.52 0.73
N ALA A 261 11.47 21.22 0.86
CA ALA A 261 12.57 20.69 1.65
C ALA A 261 13.94 20.70 0.95
N GLY A 262 14.03 21.15 -0.32
CA GLY A 262 15.28 21.14 -1.10
C GLY A 262 15.82 19.73 -1.36
N ILE A 263 14.93 18.75 -1.52
CA ILE A 263 15.27 17.37 -1.86
C ILE A 263 15.13 17.16 -3.37
N PHE A 264 14.03 17.67 -3.93
CA PHE A 264 13.77 17.63 -5.38
C PHE A 264 13.77 19.04 -5.98
N PRO A 265 14.48 19.27 -7.11
CA PRO A 265 15.45 18.38 -7.73
C PRO A 265 16.78 18.36 -6.96
N GLY A 266 17.56 17.29 -7.11
CA GLY A 266 19.01 17.33 -6.86
C GLY A 266 19.54 16.26 -5.90
N LYS A 267 18.85 15.94 -4.81
CA LYS A 267 19.29 14.87 -3.89
C LYS A 267 18.92 13.46 -4.38
N CYS A 268 17.88 13.35 -5.21
CA CYS A 268 17.40 12.09 -5.79
C CYS A 268 17.47 12.10 -7.32
N SER A 269 17.69 10.92 -7.90
CA SER A 269 17.56 10.67 -9.34
C SER A 269 16.15 10.16 -9.66
N LEU A 270 15.44 10.88 -10.52
CA LEU A 270 14.17 10.42 -11.09
C LEU A 270 14.45 9.25 -12.04
N ILE A 271 13.68 8.15 -11.93
CA ILE A 271 13.69 7.08 -12.92
C ILE A 271 12.58 7.29 -13.96
N ALA A 272 12.75 6.74 -15.16
CA ALA A 272 11.67 6.70 -16.15
C ALA A 272 10.55 5.77 -15.67
N ALA A 273 9.29 6.16 -15.90
CA ALA A 273 8.14 5.34 -15.57
C ALA A 273 7.66 4.52 -16.77
N ARG A 274 7.69 3.19 -16.65
CA ARG A 274 7.04 2.27 -17.58
C ARG A 274 5.79 1.66 -16.97
N GLU A 275 4.91 1.17 -17.83
CA GLU A 275 3.84 0.26 -17.42
C GLU A 275 4.41 -1.15 -17.26
N ILE A 276 3.99 -1.84 -16.19
CA ILE A 276 4.38 -3.22 -15.92
C ILE A 276 3.76 -4.17 -16.97
N SER A 277 4.50 -5.24 -17.32
CA SER A 277 4.00 -6.26 -18.24
C SER A 277 2.94 -7.15 -17.58
N GLN A 278 2.13 -7.82 -18.40
CA GLN A 278 1.15 -8.80 -17.90
C GLN A 278 1.84 -10.01 -17.28
N GLU A 279 2.94 -10.48 -17.86
CA GLU A 279 3.75 -11.60 -17.37
C GLU A 279 4.38 -11.29 -16.00
N GLU A 280 4.75 -10.04 -15.75
CA GLU A 280 5.25 -9.57 -14.46
C GLU A 280 4.13 -9.50 -13.40
N LEU A 281 2.94 -9.01 -13.76
CA LEU A 281 1.77 -9.03 -12.86
C LEU A 281 1.31 -10.46 -12.56
N MET A 282 1.39 -11.38 -13.52
CA MET A 282 1.06 -12.81 -13.37
C MET A 282 2.02 -13.56 -12.42
N MET A 283 3.11 -12.94 -11.96
CA MET A 283 3.91 -13.46 -10.85
C MET A 283 3.17 -13.36 -9.50
N VAL A 284 2.20 -12.45 -9.39
CA VAL A 284 1.46 -12.11 -8.16
C VAL A 284 -0.05 -12.41 -8.27
N HIS A 285 -0.67 -11.98 -9.37
CA HIS A 285 -2.12 -11.97 -9.55
C HIS A 285 -2.58 -13.02 -10.56
N THR A 286 -3.83 -13.49 -10.44
CA THR A 286 -4.46 -14.30 -11.50
C THR A 286 -4.74 -13.46 -12.75
N LEU A 287 -4.78 -14.13 -13.90
CA LEU A 287 -5.15 -13.49 -15.17
C LEU A 287 -6.49 -12.76 -15.06
N ASP A 288 -7.50 -13.40 -14.47
CA ASP A 288 -8.84 -12.88 -14.21
C ASP A 288 -8.82 -11.51 -13.47
N HIS A 289 -7.87 -11.32 -12.54
CA HIS A 289 -7.71 -10.07 -11.79
C HIS A 289 -7.07 -8.98 -12.66
N ILE A 290 -6.05 -9.35 -13.44
CA ILE A 290 -5.34 -8.43 -14.33
C ILE A 290 -6.29 -7.96 -15.44
N GLU A 291 -7.06 -8.86 -16.04
CA GLU A 291 -8.08 -8.54 -17.06
C GLU A 291 -9.21 -7.69 -16.47
N ALA A 292 -9.68 -7.98 -15.24
CA ALA A 292 -10.70 -7.16 -14.58
C ALA A 292 -10.21 -5.73 -14.25
N VAL A 293 -8.93 -5.54 -13.93
CA VAL A 293 -8.32 -4.19 -13.78
C VAL A 293 -8.12 -3.53 -15.14
N GLU A 294 -7.64 -4.26 -16.14
CA GLU A 294 -7.40 -3.76 -17.50
C GLU A 294 -8.68 -3.25 -18.17
N GLU A 295 -9.80 -3.94 -18.01
CA GLU A 295 -11.09 -3.59 -18.61
C GLU A 295 -11.67 -2.27 -18.08
N THR A 296 -11.20 -1.77 -16.92
CA THR A 296 -11.61 -0.45 -16.40
C THR A 296 -11.28 0.71 -17.33
N LYS A 297 -10.30 0.57 -18.24
CA LYS A 297 -9.99 1.57 -19.27
C LYS A 297 -11.16 1.83 -20.24
N ASN A 298 -12.08 0.88 -20.37
CA ASN A 298 -13.27 0.97 -21.21
C ASN A 298 -14.49 1.53 -20.43
N MET A 299 -14.31 1.93 -19.17
CA MET A 299 -15.39 2.35 -18.26
C MET A 299 -15.16 3.75 -17.70
N LEU A 300 -16.18 4.61 -17.78
CA LEU A 300 -16.14 5.97 -17.21
C LEU A 300 -16.00 5.96 -15.67
N SER A 301 -16.68 5.02 -15.00
CA SER A 301 -16.67 4.80 -13.56
C SER A 301 -16.97 3.32 -13.30
N SER A 302 -16.26 2.69 -12.36
CA SER A 302 -16.55 1.33 -11.88
C SER A 302 -16.04 1.11 -10.45
N TYR A 303 -16.44 0.00 -9.82
CA TYR A 303 -16.06 -0.35 -8.45
C TYR A 303 -15.83 -1.85 -8.33
N PHE A 304 -14.70 -2.24 -7.72
CA PHE A 304 -14.42 -3.63 -7.33
C PHE A 304 -15.09 -3.99 -6.00
N THR A 305 -15.16 -3.00 -5.11
CA THR A 305 -15.79 -3.03 -3.79
C THR A 305 -16.36 -1.64 -3.50
N LEU A 306 -17.20 -1.49 -2.46
CA LEU A 306 -17.84 -0.20 -2.11
C LEU A 306 -16.86 0.96 -1.87
N ASP A 307 -15.61 0.64 -1.54
CA ASP A 307 -14.49 1.55 -1.26
C ASP A 307 -13.47 1.67 -2.42
N THR A 308 -13.42 0.72 -3.37
CA THR A 308 -12.33 0.65 -4.35
C THR A 308 -12.84 0.96 -5.75
N TYR A 309 -12.78 2.26 -6.07
CA TYR A 309 -13.22 2.85 -7.33
C TYR A 309 -12.22 2.65 -8.48
N ALA A 310 -12.71 2.80 -9.71
CA ALA A 310 -11.89 2.98 -10.89
C ALA A 310 -12.55 3.91 -11.93
N ASN A 311 -11.71 4.42 -12.84
CA ASN A 311 -12.10 5.18 -14.03
C ASN A 311 -11.23 4.74 -15.23
N GLU A 312 -11.44 5.34 -16.39
CA GLU A 312 -10.73 5.04 -17.64
C GLU A 312 -9.19 5.16 -17.57
N HIS A 313 -8.64 5.78 -16.52
CA HIS A 313 -7.20 5.92 -16.29
C HIS A 313 -6.64 4.98 -15.21
N SER A 314 -7.48 4.26 -14.47
CA SER A 314 -7.08 3.37 -13.38
C SER A 314 -6.08 2.29 -13.78
N ALA A 315 -6.32 1.60 -14.90
CA ALA A 315 -5.46 0.51 -15.38
C ALA A 315 -4.02 1.01 -15.63
N CYS A 316 -3.87 2.10 -16.37
CA CYS A 316 -2.57 2.74 -16.64
C CYS A 316 -1.91 3.22 -15.33
N ALA A 317 -2.64 3.87 -14.44
CA ALA A 317 -2.11 4.32 -13.15
C ALA A 317 -1.59 3.15 -12.28
N ALA A 318 -2.35 2.05 -12.19
CA ALA A 318 -1.94 0.85 -11.46
C ALA A 318 -0.74 0.16 -12.12
N ARG A 319 -0.68 0.11 -13.46
CA ARG A 319 0.48 -0.44 -14.19
C ARG A 319 1.74 0.40 -14.01
N LEU A 320 1.62 1.72 -13.95
CA LEU A 320 2.74 2.63 -13.68
C LEU A 320 3.23 2.52 -12.22
N ALA A 321 2.31 2.43 -11.26
CA ALA A 321 2.64 2.22 -9.85
C ALA A 321 3.45 0.94 -9.66
N ALA A 322 2.95 -0.18 -10.20
CA ALA A 322 3.61 -1.47 -10.13
C ALA A 322 4.94 -1.50 -10.91
N GLY A 323 5.01 -0.89 -12.10
CA GLY A 323 6.21 -0.83 -12.93
C GLY A 323 7.35 -0.05 -12.28
N LEU A 324 7.05 1.14 -11.74
CA LEU A 324 8.01 1.93 -10.96
C LEU A 324 8.54 1.16 -9.75
N CYS A 325 7.70 0.39 -9.05
CA CYS A 325 8.11 -0.41 -7.90
C CYS A 325 9.00 -1.60 -8.30
N ALA A 326 8.69 -2.29 -9.41
CA ALA A 326 9.51 -3.36 -9.96
C ALA A 326 10.91 -2.86 -10.38
N ASP A 327 10.96 -1.74 -11.12
CA ASP A 327 12.22 -1.22 -11.65
C ASP A 327 13.12 -0.64 -10.55
N LEU A 328 12.55 0.05 -9.55
CA LEU A 328 13.32 0.47 -8.37
C LEU A 328 13.91 -0.73 -7.62
N ALA A 329 13.15 -1.82 -7.46
CA ALA A 329 13.64 -3.02 -6.78
C ALA A 329 14.82 -3.67 -7.53
N CYS A 330 14.72 -3.78 -8.86
CA CYS A 330 15.80 -4.23 -9.74
C CYS A 330 17.04 -3.32 -9.65
N LEU A 331 16.87 -1.99 -9.72
CA LEU A 331 17.98 -1.03 -9.64
C LEU A 331 18.75 -1.11 -8.31
N ILE A 332 18.07 -1.39 -7.19
CA ILE A 332 18.70 -1.57 -5.87
C ILE A 332 19.44 -2.91 -5.79
N ILE A 333 18.83 -4.01 -6.24
CA ILE A 333 19.47 -5.35 -6.23
C ILE A 333 20.70 -5.40 -7.14
N CYS A 334 20.62 -4.81 -8.34
CA CYS A 334 21.75 -4.71 -9.25
C CYS A 334 22.81 -3.66 -8.83
N GLY A 335 22.58 -2.91 -7.75
CA GLY A 335 23.54 -1.93 -7.22
C GLY A 335 23.68 -0.63 -8.04
N HIS A 336 22.75 -0.37 -8.96
CA HIS A 336 22.66 0.90 -9.72
C HIS A 336 22.16 2.06 -8.85
N SER A 337 21.36 1.77 -7.82
CA SER A 337 20.95 2.70 -6.78
C SER A 337 21.28 2.14 -5.40
N LYS A 338 21.44 3.02 -4.39
CA LYS A 338 21.55 2.57 -3.00
C LYS A 338 20.17 2.17 -2.44
N ASN A 339 19.18 3.04 -2.66
CA ASN A 339 17.82 2.92 -2.16
C ASN A 339 16.84 3.64 -3.08
N GLY A 340 15.54 3.45 -2.87
CA GLY A 340 14.48 4.00 -3.71
C GLY A 340 13.28 4.48 -2.92
N PHE A 341 12.59 5.51 -3.43
CA PHE A 341 11.26 5.90 -2.98
C PHE A 341 10.29 5.94 -4.17
N ALA A 342 9.21 5.16 -4.09
CA ALA A 342 8.14 5.12 -5.08
C ALA A 342 6.98 6.02 -4.60
N LEU A 343 6.86 7.21 -5.19
CA LEU A 343 5.73 8.12 -4.99
C LEU A 343 4.59 7.75 -5.95
N VAL A 344 3.93 6.64 -5.64
CA VAL A 344 2.97 5.95 -6.53
C VAL A 344 1.54 5.99 -6.00
N ARG A 345 0.56 5.82 -6.90
CA ARG A 345 -0.82 5.44 -6.57
C ARG A 345 -1.52 4.79 -7.78
N PRO A 346 -2.55 3.95 -7.61
CA PRO A 346 -3.16 3.49 -6.35
C PRO A 346 -2.19 2.73 -5.42
N PRO A 347 -2.49 2.63 -4.11
CA PRO A 347 -1.77 1.76 -3.18
C PRO A 347 -1.90 0.28 -3.57
N GLY A 348 -1.18 -0.61 -2.88
CA GLY A 348 -1.08 -2.02 -3.24
C GLY A 348 -1.36 -3.05 -2.14
N HIS A 349 -1.03 -2.79 -0.87
CA HIS A 349 -0.96 -3.86 0.14
C HIS A 349 -2.28 -4.62 0.46
N HIS A 350 -3.45 -4.04 0.18
CA HIS A 350 -4.75 -4.72 0.29
C HIS A 350 -5.13 -5.57 -0.94
N ALA A 351 -4.48 -5.38 -2.10
CA ALA A 351 -4.76 -6.16 -3.31
C ALA A 351 -4.21 -7.58 -3.14
N GLY A 352 -5.12 -8.55 -3.20
CA GLY A 352 -4.82 -9.97 -3.07
C GLY A 352 -4.41 -10.63 -4.39
N VAL A 353 -4.28 -11.96 -4.37
CA VAL A 353 -3.97 -12.77 -5.56
C VAL A 353 -5.07 -12.65 -6.62
N LYS A 354 -6.32 -12.37 -6.22
CA LYS A 354 -7.51 -12.40 -7.09
C LYS A 354 -8.44 -11.19 -6.98
N GLN A 355 -8.16 -10.23 -6.10
CA GLN A 355 -9.11 -9.19 -5.75
C GLN A 355 -8.45 -7.83 -5.51
N ALA A 356 -9.01 -6.80 -6.15
CA ALA A 356 -8.82 -5.40 -5.80
C ALA A 356 -9.79 -5.01 -4.68
N MET A 357 -9.27 -4.38 -3.62
CA MET A 357 -10.02 -3.91 -2.44
C MET A 357 -9.15 -2.94 -1.63
N GLY A 358 -9.74 -2.22 -0.66
CA GLY A 358 -8.98 -1.31 0.22
C GLY A 358 -8.21 -0.24 -0.55
N PHE A 359 -8.84 0.35 -1.57
CA PHE A 359 -8.25 1.31 -2.52
C PHE A 359 -7.13 0.74 -3.42
N CYS A 360 -6.78 -0.54 -3.29
CA CYS A 360 -5.64 -1.15 -3.97
C CYS A 360 -6.06 -1.94 -5.22
N LEU A 361 -5.39 -1.72 -6.35
CA LEU A 361 -5.67 -2.41 -7.63
C LEU A 361 -4.64 -3.49 -7.98
N HIS A 362 -3.34 -3.24 -7.76
CA HIS A 362 -2.26 -4.23 -7.91
C HIS A 362 -1.31 -4.13 -6.70
N ASN A 363 -0.77 -5.25 -6.25
CA ASN A 363 0.06 -5.27 -5.06
C ASN A 363 1.51 -4.84 -5.38
N ASN A 364 1.73 -3.52 -5.35
CA ASN A 364 3.01 -2.87 -5.64
C ASN A 364 4.20 -3.47 -4.86
N ALA A 365 4.01 -3.80 -3.58
CA ALA A 365 5.05 -4.35 -2.72
C ALA A 365 5.38 -5.82 -3.05
N ALA A 366 4.37 -6.65 -3.33
CA ALA A 366 4.59 -8.02 -3.77
C ALA A 366 5.21 -8.10 -5.17
N VAL A 367 4.79 -7.23 -6.09
CA VAL A 367 5.42 -7.04 -7.41
C VAL A 367 6.91 -6.69 -7.25
N ALA A 368 7.23 -5.69 -6.40
CA ALA A 368 8.62 -5.30 -6.13
C ALA A 368 9.43 -6.43 -5.49
N ALA A 369 8.83 -7.22 -4.59
CA ALA A 369 9.48 -8.38 -3.99
C ALA A 369 9.84 -9.41 -5.06
N LEU A 370 8.90 -9.79 -5.94
CA LEU A 370 9.16 -10.78 -6.99
C LEU A 370 10.08 -10.24 -8.12
N ALA A 371 10.07 -8.94 -8.38
CA ALA A 371 11.07 -8.29 -9.22
C ALA A 371 12.49 -8.40 -8.60
N ALA A 372 12.65 -8.09 -7.32
CA ALA A 372 13.92 -8.28 -6.60
C ALA A 372 14.37 -9.76 -6.59
N ARG A 373 13.45 -10.71 -6.40
CA ARG A 373 13.71 -12.16 -6.52
C ARG A 373 14.29 -12.51 -7.90
N ARG A 374 13.64 -12.03 -8.96
CA ARG A 374 14.06 -12.24 -10.37
C ARG A 374 15.40 -11.57 -10.69
N ALA A 375 15.71 -10.43 -10.08
CA ALA A 375 17.00 -9.75 -10.16
C ALA A 375 18.12 -10.42 -9.34
N GLY A 376 17.80 -11.41 -8.49
CA GLY A 376 18.79 -12.26 -7.79
C GLY A 376 18.68 -12.30 -6.26
N ALA A 377 17.72 -11.60 -5.65
CA ALA A 377 17.51 -11.65 -4.19
C ALA A 377 17.10 -13.06 -3.74
N LYS A 378 17.76 -13.58 -2.70
CA LYS A 378 17.50 -14.88 -2.06
C LYS A 378 16.59 -14.77 -0.84
N LYS A 379 16.50 -13.59 -0.23
CA LYS A 379 15.62 -13.25 0.89
C LYS A 379 15.16 -11.80 0.77
N VAL A 380 13.86 -11.57 0.74
CA VAL A 380 13.25 -10.22 0.74
C VAL A 380 12.49 -10.03 2.05
N LEU A 381 12.67 -8.89 2.72
CA LEU A 381 11.86 -8.51 3.86
C LEU A 381 10.90 -7.40 3.43
N ILE A 382 9.60 -7.59 3.64
CA ILE A 382 8.58 -6.54 3.56
C ILE A 382 8.23 -6.12 5.00
N VAL A 383 8.42 -4.85 5.32
CA VAL A 383 7.89 -4.23 6.55
C VAL A 383 6.73 -3.33 6.16
N ASP A 384 5.53 -3.67 6.61
CA ASP A 384 4.33 -2.83 6.46
C ASP A 384 4.09 -2.05 7.76
N TRP A 385 4.11 -0.73 7.65
CA TRP A 385 3.81 0.19 8.76
C TRP A 385 2.54 1.02 8.53
N ASP A 386 1.76 0.70 7.49
CA ASP A 386 0.40 1.22 7.33
C ASP A 386 -0.46 0.87 8.56
N VAL A 387 -1.43 1.73 8.87
CA VAL A 387 -2.30 1.48 10.04
C VAL A 387 -3.28 0.33 9.81
N HIS A 388 -3.48 -0.10 8.56
CA HIS A 388 -4.29 -1.25 8.18
C HIS A 388 -3.42 -2.48 7.92
N HIS A 389 -3.95 -3.69 8.15
CA HIS A 389 -3.23 -4.90 7.78
C HIS A 389 -3.22 -5.07 6.25
N GLY A 390 -2.03 -5.17 5.64
CA GLY A 390 -1.82 -5.54 4.23
C GLY A 390 -2.23 -6.99 3.94
N ASN A 391 -3.53 -7.28 4.02
CA ASN A 391 -4.09 -8.63 3.89
C ASN A 391 -3.77 -9.29 2.54
N GLY A 392 -3.64 -8.50 1.47
CA GLY A 392 -3.25 -9.00 0.15
C GLY A 392 -1.79 -9.43 0.15
N THR A 393 -0.90 -8.60 0.71
CA THR A 393 0.52 -8.93 0.88
C THR A 393 0.71 -10.19 1.73
N GLN A 394 -0.08 -10.38 2.78
CA GLN A 394 -0.07 -11.64 3.53
C GLN A 394 -0.57 -12.81 2.66
N GLU A 395 -1.73 -12.71 2.00
CA GLU A 395 -2.27 -13.79 1.13
C GLU A 395 -1.24 -14.29 0.11
N ILE A 396 -0.52 -13.37 -0.53
CA ILE A 396 0.47 -13.66 -1.58
C ILE A 396 1.70 -14.41 -1.01
N PHE A 397 2.08 -14.18 0.24
CA PHE A 397 3.32 -14.72 0.83
C PHE A 397 3.12 -15.70 2.00
N ASP A 398 1.89 -15.97 2.45
CA ASP A 398 1.63 -16.79 3.66
C ASP A 398 2.22 -18.21 3.57
N GLY A 399 2.39 -18.75 2.36
CA GLY A 399 3.06 -20.02 2.08
C GLY A 399 4.52 -19.93 1.61
N ASN A 400 5.20 -18.79 1.81
CA ASN A 400 6.51 -18.50 1.22
C ASN A 400 7.54 -18.11 2.30
N ASN A 401 8.57 -18.95 2.51
CA ASN A 401 9.66 -18.68 3.46
C ASN A 401 10.87 -17.94 2.87
N SER A 402 10.75 -17.45 1.64
CA SER A 402 11.80 -16.72 0.91
C SER A 402 11.51 -15.21 0.80
N VAL A 403 10.31 -14.82 1.25
CA VAL A 403 9.89 -13.46 1.58
C VAL A 403 9.43 -13.50 3.05
N LEU A 404 9.87 -12.55 3.86
CA LEU A 404 9.39 -12.36 5.23
C LEU A 404 8.50 -11.13 5.25
N TYR A 405 7.30 -11.23 5.83
CA TYR A 405 6.34 -10.13 5.93
C TYR A 405 6.11 -9.79 7.41
N ILE A 406 6.31 -8.51 7.79
CA ILE A 406 6.12 -8.00 9.14
C ILE A 406 5.18 -6.81 9.09
N SER A 407 4.06 -6.83 9.82
CA SER A 407 3.03 -5.78 9.78
C SER A 407 2.74 -5.18 11.16
N LEU A 408 2.68 -3.83 11.26
CA LEU A 408 2.46 -3.08 12.50
C LEU A 408 1.15 -2.27 12.50
N HIS A 409 0.03 -2.96 12.25
CA HIS A 409 -1.27 -2.36 12.01
C HIS A 409 -2.17 -2.25 13.26
N ARG A 410 -3.19 -1.39 13.20
CA ARG A 410 -4.28 -1.31 14.18
C ARG A 410 -5.28 -2.44 13.92
N HIS A 411 -5.65 -3.18 14.96
CA HIS A 411 -6.46 -4.40 14.84
C HIS A 411 -7.66 -4.40 15.79
N GLU A 412 -7.43 -3.96 17.03
CA GLU A 412 -8.39 -3.96 18.16
C GLU A 412 -9.06 -5.30 18.48
N GLY A 413 -8.66 -6.40 17.85
CA GLY A 413 -9.34 -7.70 17.91
C GLY A 413 -10.42 -7.80 16.84
N GLY A 414 -10.02 -7.73 15.56
CA GLY A 414 -10.90 -7.88 14.40
C GLY A 414 -11.97 -6.80 14.21
N ARG A 415 -11.77 -5.59 14.76
CA ARG A 415 -12.76 -4.48 14.68
C ARG A 415 -12.25 -3.23 13.95
N PHE A 416 -10.97 -3.18 13.62
CA PHE A 416 -10.42 -2.20 12.69
C PHE A 416 -10.23 -2.87 11.31
N TYR A 417 -10.32 -2.08 10.23
CA TYR A 417 -10.22 -2.60 8.86
C TYR A 417 -8.80 -3.15 8.59
N PRO A 418 -8.64 -4.27 7.86
CA PRO A 418 -9.67 -5.13 7.25
C PRO A 418 -10.20 -6.24 8.18
N GLY A 419 -9.68 -6.35 9.41
CA GLY A 419 -10.12 -7.32 10.44
C GLY A 419 -9.29 -8.61 10.53
N THR A 420 -8.43 -8.87 9.56
CA THR A 420 -7.34 -9.88 9.58
C THR A 420 -6.08 -9.34 10.26
N GLY A 421 -5.05 -10.18 10.44
CA GLY A 421 -3.76 -9.79 10.99
C GLY A 421 -3.61 -10.11 12.48
N ALA A 422 -4.31 -11.12 12.98
CA ALA A 422 -4.17 -11.56 14.37
C ALA A 422 -2.73 -12.05 14.65
N ALA A 423 -2.28 -11.96 15.91
CA ALA A 423 -0.90 -12.28 16.28
C ALA A 423 -0.54 -13.77 16.11
N ASP A 424 -1.55 -14.64 15.95
CA ASP A 424 -1.45 -16.06 15.64
C ASP A 424 -1.67 -16.42 14.16
N GLU A 425 -1.95 -15.44 13.29
CA GLU A 425 -1.73 -15.56 11.84
C GLU A 425 -0.23 -15.42 11.56
N VAL A 426 0.44 -16.54 11.28
CA VAL A 426 1.92 -16.63 11.25
C VAL A 426 2.52 -17.21 9.96
N GLY A 427 1.70 -17.44 8.92
CA GLY A 427 2.10 -18.25 7.76
C GLY A 427 1.59 -19.69 7.85
N ILE A 428 1.70 -20.41 6.74
CA ILE A 428 1.17 -21.76 6.51
C ILE A 428 2.14 -22.60 5.65
N ASN A 429 1.83 -23.89 5.47
CA ASN A 429 2.45 -24.77 4.47
C ASN A 429 3.99 -24.94 4.55
N GLY A 430 4.60 -24.76 5.72
CA GLY A 430 6.07 -24.78 5.90
C GLY A 430 6.73 -23.39 5.86
N ALA A 431 5.93 -22.32 5.91
CA ALA A 431 6.35 -20.94 6.10
C ALA A 431 5.84 -20.34 7.43
N GLU A 432 5.40 -21.17 8.38
CA GLU A 432 5.07 -20.72 9.73
C GLU A 432 6.25 -19.96 10.39
N GLY A 433 5.99 -18.73 10.81
CA GLY A 433 6.97 -17.75 11.29
C GLY A 433 7.30 -16.63 10.29
N TYR A 434 6.93 -16.77 9.01
CA TYR A 434 7.27 -15.79 7.96
C TYR A 434 6.17 -14.74 7.70
N SER A 435 4.99 -14.89 8.31
CA SER A 435 4.08 -13.76 8.59
C SER A 435 4.25 -13.35 10.05
N VAL A 436 4.51 -12.07 10.32
CA VAL A 436 4.76 -11.53 11.66
C VAL A 436 3.86 -10.32 11.93
N ASN A 437 2.68 -10.60 12.46
CA ASN A 437 1.69 -9.58 12.80
C ASN A 437 1.94 -8.95 14.18
N ILE A 438 1.88 -7.62 14.26
CA ILE A 438 1.97 -6.83 15.49
C ILE A 438 0.67 -6.02 15.68
N PRO A 439 -0.45 -6.70 16.05
CA PRO A 439 -1.78 -6.08 16.08
C PRO A 439 -1.96 -5.13 17.27
N TRP A 440 -2.07 -3.82 17.01
CA TRP A 440 -2.35 -2.86 18.07
C TRP A 440 -3.78 -3.00 18.61
N SER A 441 -3.91 -3.11 19.93
CA SER A 441 -5.19 -3.33 20.61
C SER A 441 -6.08 -2.07 20.75
N ARG A 442 -5.65 -0.93 20.21
CA ARG A 442 -6.30 0.40 20.34
C ARG A 442 -5.76 1.37 19.28
N GLY A 443 -6.50 2.44 18.99
CA GLY A 443 -5.95 3.67 18.40
C GLY A 443 -5.10 4.51 19.38
N GLY A 444 -4.54 5.61 18.90
CA GLY A 444 -3.65 6.49 19.67
C GLY A 444 -2.29 5.85 20.00
N VAL A 445 -1.75 5.06 19.06
CA VAL A 445 -0.42 4.45 19.13
C VAL A 445 0.59 5.43 18.53
N GLY A 446 1.71 5.69 19.22
CA GLY A 446 2.72 6.65 18.77
C GLY A 446 4.13 6.08 18.75
N ASP A 447 5.10 6.94 18.47
CA ASP A 447 6.52 6.60 18.27
C ASP A 447 7.08 5.62 19.32
N ASN A 448 6.70 5.77 20.59
CA ASN A 448 7.18 4.95 21.70
C ASN A 448 6.71 3.48 21.65
N ASP A 449 5.48 3.22 21.18
CA ASP A 449 4.95 1.86 21.00
C ASP A 449 5.59 1.21 19.76
N TYR A 450 5.73 1.96 18.67
CA TYR A 450 6.39 1.49 17.44
C TYR A 450 7.88 1.17 17.64
N PHE A 451 8.66 2.07 18.26
CA PHE A 451 10.07 1.82 18.53
C PHE A 451 10.28 0.63 19.45
N PHE A 452 9.41 0.42 20.44
CA PHE A 452 9.48 -0.74 21.32
C PHE A 452 9.23 -2.05 20.56
N ALA A 453 8.25 -2.09 19.63
CA ALA A 453 8.06 -3.23 18.74
C ALA A 453 9.23 -3.43 17.76
N PHE A 454 9.84 -2.35 17.25
CA PHE A 454 11.04 -2.46 16.42
C PHE A 454 12.22 -3.05 17.18
N GLN A 455 12.53 -2.53 18.37
CA GLN A 455 13.66 -2.95 19.20
C GLN A 455 13.52 -4.39 19.74
N HIS A 456 12.29 -4.89 19.95
CA HIS A 456 12.06 -6.20 20.54
C HIS A 456 11.53 -7.28 19.58
N VAL A 457 10.98 -6.92 18.42
CA VAL A 457 10.41 -7.89 17.45
C VAL A 457 10.97 -7.69 16.05
N VAL A 458 10.77 -6.51 15.43
CA VAL A 458 11.09 -6.31 14.00
C VAL A 458 12.59 -6.46 13.72
N LEU A 459 13.45 -5.76 14.48
CA LEU A 459 14.89 -5.75 14.23
C LEU A 459 15.58 -7.06 14.60
N PRO A 460 15.26 -7.76 15.72
CA PRO A 460 15.80 -9.09 15.99
C PRO A 460 15.46 -10.10 14.88
N ILE A 461 14.20 -10.18 14.45
CA ILE A 461 13.78 -11.09 13.38
C ILE A 461 14.43 -10.69 12.05
N ALA A 462 14.43 -9.42 11.69
CA ALA A 462 15.09 -8.93 10.47
C ALA A 462 16.61 -9.21 10.46
N SER A 463 17.26 -9.19 11.63
CA SER A 463 18.68 -9.53 11.77
C SER A 463 18.96 -11.02 11.61
N GLU A 464 18.13 -11.90 12.17
CA GLU A 464 18.24 -13.36 12.01
C GLU A 464 17.88 -13.77 10.56
N PHE A 465 16.84 -13.17 9.99
CA PHE A 465 16.45 -13.38 8.59
C PHE A 465 17.48 -12.81 7.60
N ALA A 466 18.21 -11.73 7.92
CA ALA A 466 19.28 -11.14 7.11
C ALA A 466 18.94 -10.99 5.61
N PRO A 467 18.02 -10.08 5.24
CA PRO A 467 17.49 -9.91 3.88
C PRO A 467 18.49 -9.27 2.91
N ASP A 468 18.38 -9.59 1.62
CA ASP A 468 19.19 -8.97 0.55
C ASP A 468 18.69 -7.55 0.18
N ILE A 469 17.41 -7.26 0.45
CA ILE A 469 16.72 -5.97 0.30
C ILE A 469 15.55 -5.89 1.29
N ILE A 470 15.28 -4.68 1.79
CA ILE A 470 14.07 -4.38 2.57
C ILE A 470 13.12 -3.55 1.71
N ILE A 471 11.88 -3.98 1.60
CA ILE A 471 10.77 -3.21 1.04
C ILE A 471 9.97 -2.67 2.23
N ILE A 472 9.59 -1.39 2.20
CA ILE A 472 8.70 -0.79 3.18
C ILE A 472 7.39 -0.44 2.47
N SER A 473 6.31 -1.14 2.84
CA SER A 473 4.94 -0.70 2.55
C SER A 473 4.64 0.45 3.50
N ALA A 474 4.73 1.67 2.96
CA ALA A 474 4.88 2.90 3.72
C ALA A 474 3.58 3.69 3.75
N GLY A 475 2.60 3.18 4.49
CA GLY A 475 1.42 3.94 4.88
C GLY A 475 1.75 5.07 5.84
N PHE A 476 1.14 6.24 5.64
CA PHE A 476 1.30 7.40 6.51
C PHE A 476 0.01 7.79 7.25
N ASP A 477 -0.89 6.83 7.46
CA ASP A 477 -2.14 6.95 8.24
C ASP A 477 -2.01 6.51 9.71
N ALA A 478 -0.94 5.81 10.08
CA ALA A 478 -0.56 5.72 11.50
C ALA A 478 -0.08 7.07 12.06
N ALA A 479 0.09 8.09 11.21
CA ALA A 479 0.57 9.41 11.56
C ALA A 479 -0.43 10.22 12.41
N ARG A 480 0.11 11.09 13.27
CA ARG A 480 -0.65 12.10 14.03
C ARG A 480 -1.58 12.88 13.11
N GLY A 481 -2.87 12.89 13.46
CA GLY A 481 -3.90 13.66 12.78
C GLY A 481 -4.43 13.03 11.48
N ASP A 482 -4.05 11.79 11.15
CA ASP A 482 -4.73 11.07 10.08
C ASP A 482 -6.16 10.65 10.50
N PRO A 483 -7.18 10.89 9.67
CA PRO A 483 -8.58 10.63 10.01
C PRO A 483 -9.01 9.16 9.99
N LEU A 484 -8.26 8.25 9.33
CA LEU A 484 -8.61 6.83 9.25
C LEU A 484 -7.89 6.05 10.37
N GLY A 485 -6.58 6.22 10.48
CA GLY A 485 -5.79 5.50 11.47
C GLY A 485 -6.03 5.93 12.92
N CYS A 486 -6.21 7.25 13.14
CA CYS A 486 -6.34 7.86 14.47
C CYS A 486 -5.24 7.41 15.46
N CYS A 487 -4.00 7.38 14.96
CA CYS A 487 -2.78 7.12 15.72
C CYS A 487 -1.96 8.42 15.87
N ASP A 488 -0.77 8.32 16.46
CA ASP A 488 0.04 9.47 16.91
C ASP A 488 1.53 9.32 16.53
N VAL A 489 1.84 8.56 15.47
CA VAL A 489 3.22 8.45 14.95
C VAL A 489 3.63 9.80 14.34
N THR A 490 4.86 10.24 14.60
CA THR A 490 5.38 11.51 14.10
C THR A 490 6.30 11.31 12.89
N PRO A 491 6.57 12.36 12.10
CA PRO A 491 7.62 12.31 11.06
C PRO A 491 9.00 11.89 11.59
N ALA A 492 9.32 12.18 12.87
CA ALA A 492 10.54 11.72 13.51
C ALA A 492 10.47 10.21 13.84
N GLY A 493 9.28 9.71 14.20
CA GLY A 493 8.95 8.28 14.27
C GLY A 493 9.29 7.55 12.98
N TYR A 494 8.69 7.95 11.87
CA TYR A 494 8.92 7.34 10.56
C TYR A 494 10.38 7.42 10.10
N ALA A 495 11.05 8.56 10.26
CA ALA A 495 12.47 8.70 9.95
C ALA A 495 13.35 7.74 10.79
N GLN A 496 13.07 7.61 12.08
CA GLN A 496 13.84 6.73 12.96
C GLN A 496 13.57 5.24 12.68
N MET A 497 12.35 4.85 12.29
CA MET A 497 12.05 3.51 11.78
C MET A 497 12.81 3.21 10.48
N ALA A 498 12.87 4.18 9.56
CA ALA A 498 13.63 4.06 8.32
C ALA A 498 15.15 3.91 8.56
N ASP A 499 15.77 4.69 9.47
CA ASP A 499 17.20 4.56 9.80
C ASP A 499 17.48 3.20 10.47
N MET A 500 16.61 2.76 11.39
CA MET A 500 16.75 1.43 12.02
C MET A 500 16.75 0.29 10.99
N LEU A 501 15.85 0.30 10.01
CA LEU A 501 15.85 -0.69 8.92
C LEU A 501 17.04 -0.50 7.96
N ALA A 502 17.46 0.74 7.70
CA ALA A 502 18.57 1.03 6.82
C ALA A 502 19.90 0.44 7.33
N ASN A 503 20.08 0.32 8.64
CA ASN A 503 21.24 -0.33 9.24
C ASN A 503 21.23 -1.88 9.09
N ILE A 504 20.09 -2.51 8.77
CA ILE A 504 19.98 -3.97 8.58
C ILE A 504 20.44 -4.40 7.17
N SER A 505 20.00 -3.69 6.12
CA SER A 505 20.26 -4.06 4.71
C SER A 505 21.40 -3.29 4.05
N GLU A 506 22.36 -2.78 4.84
CA GLU A 506 23.45 -1.87 4.40
C GLU A 506 22.95 -0.61 3.65
N GLY A 507 21.68 -0.25 3.87
CA GLY A 507 20.99 0.85 3.21
C GLY A 507 20.27 0.48 1.91
N LYS A 508 20.11 -0.81 1.57
CA LYS A 508 19.26 -1.30 0.47
C LYS A 508 17.79 -1.30 0.90
N LEU A 509 17.09 -0.20 0.65
CA LEU A 509 15.65 -0.08 0.92
C LEU A 509 14.90 0.42 -0.29
N LEU A 510 13.72 -0.15 -0.53
CA LEU A 510 12.69 0.41 -1.38
C LEU A 510 11.50 0.82 -0.52
N VAL A 511 11.19 2.11 -0.48
CA VAL A 511 10.01 2.64 0.22
C VAL A 511 8.90 2.86 -0.80
N ILE A 512 7.72 2.28 -0.58
CA ILE A 512 6.56 2.36 -1.48
C ILE A 512 5.42 3.03 -0.73
N LEU A 513 4.84 4.09 -1.29
CA LEU A 513 3.69 4.75 -0.67
C LEU A 513 2.44 3.85 -0.71
N GLU A 514 1.85 3.59 0.46
CA GLU A 514 0.57 2.89 0.61
C GLU A 514 -0.52 3.92 1.01
N GLY A 515 -1.07 3.86 2.23
CA GLY A 515 -2.10 4.75 2.76
C GLY A 515 -1.61 6.10 3.32
N GLY A 516 -2.39 6.71 4.21
CA GLY A 516 -2.22 8.09 4.69
C GLY A 516 -2.96 9.15 3.88
N TYR A 517 -3.80 9.95 4.54
CA TYR A 517 -4.88 10.73 3.93
C TYR A 517 -4.99 12.18 4.42
N ASN A 518 -4.34 12.52 5.54
CA ASN A 518 -4.06 13.92 5.94
C ASN A 518 -2.84 14.45 5.17
N LEU A 519 -3.06 15.38 4.23
CA LEU A 519 -2.02 15.88 3.31
C LEU A 519 -0.80 16.46 4.02
N HIS A 520 -0.96 17.15 5.16
CA HIS A 520 0.14 17.71 5.93
C HIS A 520 0.95 16.62 6.64
N SER A 521 0.28 15.63 7.24
CA SER A 521 0.93 14.53 7.96
C SER A 521 1.71 13.60 7.03
N ILE A 522 1.14 13.23 5.87
CA ILE A 522 1.84 12.41 4.87
C ILE A 522 3.02 13.15 4.24
N SER A 523 2.85 14.43 3.91
CA SER A 523 3.92 15.26 3.34
C SER A 523 5.13 15.37 4.26
N SER A 524 4.87 15.64 5.54
CA SER A 524 5.91 15.74 6.56
C SER A 524 6.62 14.40 6.78
N SER A 525 5.86 13.30 6.84
CA SER A 525 6.38 11.97 7.15
C SER A 525 7.17 11.37 5.99
N ALA A 526 6.64 11.45 4.76
CA ALA A 526 7.35 11.02 3.55
C ALA A 526 8.64 11.82 3.34
N THR A 527 8.61 13.14 3.54
CA THR A 527 9.81 14.00 3.48
C THR A 527 10.85 13.60 4.54
N ALA A 528 10.42 13.26 5.75
CA ALA A 528 11.32 12.80 6.81
C ALA A 528 11.94 11.42 6.51
N VAL A 529 11.22 10.51 5.87
CA VAL A 529 11.77 9.22 5.40
C VAL A 529 12.76 9.41 4.25
N VAL A 530 12.40 10.22 3.23
CA VAL A 530 13.29 10.48 2.08
C VAL A 530 14.59 11.16 2.51
N LYS A 531 14.56 12.02 3.54
CA LYS A 531 15.76 12.59 4.18
C LYS A 531 16.73 11.51 4.66
N VAL A 532 16.23 10.44 5.27
CA VAL A 532 17.06 9.31 5.72
C VAL A 532 17.63 8.52 4.53
N LEU A 533 16.85 8.33 3.47
CA LEU A 533 17.34 7.66 2.25
C LEU A 533 18.53 8.41 1.63
N VAL A 534 18.48 9.74 1.57
CA VAL A 534 19.59 10.60 1.08
C VAL A 534 20.70 10.84 2.13
N GLY A 535 20.61 10.22 3.31
CA GLY A 535 21.69 10.16 4.31
C GLY A 535 21.62 11.18 5.46
N GLU A 536 20.55 11.96 5.60
CA GLU A 536 20.33 12.80 6.79
C GLU A 536 19.90 11.92 7.97
N LYS A 537 20.70 11.85 9.05
CA LYS A 537 20.35 11.03 10.22
C LYS A 537 19.22 11.65 11.06
N PRO A 538 18.25 10.83 11.53
CA PRO A 538 17.21 11.30 12.44
C PRO A 538 17.79 11.67 13.81
N SER A 539 17.19 12.66 14.47
CA SER A 539 17.55 13.09 15.82
C SER A 539 16.48 12.66 16.83
N TYR A 540 16.45 11.37 17.17
CA TYR A 540 15.57 10.84 18.22
C TYR A 540 16.39 10.19 19.35
N ASP A 541 16.05 10.48 20.61
CA ASP A 541 16.66 9.82 21.77
C ASP A 541 15.97 8.48 22.05
N LEU A 542 16.61 7.38 21.65
CA LEU A 542 16.13 6.02 21.87
C LEU A 542 16.46 5.47 23.27
N SER A 543 17.17 6.21 24.14
CA SER A 543 17.68 5.70 25.41
C SER A 543 16.60 5.38 26.46
N ASN A 544 15.42 5.98 26.35
CA ASN A 544 14.33 5.90 27.33
C ASN A 544 12.96 5.62 26.68
N VAL A 545 12.92 4.81 25.62
CA VAL A 545 11.66 4.38 24.98
C VAL A 545 10.84 3.53 25.94
N MET A 546 9.78 4.13 26.52
CA MET A 546 8.82 3.45 27.38
C MET A 546 7.50 3.22 26.62
N PRO A 547 7.09 1.97 26.34
CA PRO A 547 5.84 1.67 25.65
C PRO A 547 4.61 2.00 26.52
N SER A 548 3.46 2.13 25.88
CA SER A 548 2.17 2.13 26.56
C SER A 548 1.86 0.75 27.13
N LYS A 549 0.96 0.70 28.12
CA LYS A 549 0.45 -0.57 28.69
C LYS A 549 -0.31 -1.44 27.68
N ALA A 550 -0.61 -0.91 26.49
CA ALA A 550 -1.18 -1.67 25.37
C ALA A 550 -0.07 -2.24 24.48
N GLY A 551 0.85 -1.40 23.98
CA GLY A 551 1.95 -1.85 23.13
C GLY A 551 2.84 -2.89 23.80
N LEU A 552 3.13 -2.73 25.10
CA LEU A 552 3.83 -3.75 25.90
C LEU A 552 3.10 -5.11 25.92
N ARG A 553 1.76 -5.12 25.90
CA ARG A 553 0.98 -6.38 25.87
C ARG A 553 1.02 -7.01 24.48
N THR A 554 0.77 -6.23 23.42
CA THR A 554 0.90 -6.69 22.03
C THR A 554 2.29 -7.30 21.81
N VAL A 555 3.37 -6.60 22.17
CA VAL A 555 4.74 -7.11 22.00
C VAL A 555 5.01 -8.38 22.82
N MET A 556 4.57 -8.46 24.07
CA MET A 556 4.73 -9.68 24.88
C MET A 556 3.89 -10.87 24.36
N GLU A 557 2.78 -10.61 23.70
CA GLU A 557 1.93 -11.62 23.06
C GLU A 557 2.56 -12.13 21.75
N VAL A 558 3.00 -11.22 20.88
CA VAL A 558 3.70 -11.54 19.63
C VAL A 558 5.01 -12.29 19.91
N LEU A 559 5.84 -11.82 20.85
CA LEU A 559 7.05 -12.52 21.28
C LEU A 559 6.75 -13.96 21.69
N LYS A 560 5.74 -14.18 22.53
CA LYS A 560 5.34 -15.51 23.01
C LYS A 560 4.90 -16.46 21.88
N ILE A 561 4.35 -15.92 20.79
CA ILE A 561 3.95 -16.71 19.62
C ILE A 561 5.16 -16.97 18.70
N GLN A 562 5.92 -15.93 18.39
CA GLN A 562 7.04 -15.96 17.43
C GLN A 562 8.28 -16.67 17.96
N LEU A 563 8.44 -16.82 19.28
CA LEU A 563 9.48 -17.63 19.93
C LEU A 563 9.55 -19.09 19.45
N LYS A 564 8.48 -19.63 18.86
CA LYS A 564 8.46 -20.97 18.26
C LYS A 564 9.31 -21.06 16.99
N TYR A 565 9.49 -19.94 16.30
CA TYR A 565 10.06 -19.85 14.95
C TYR A 565 11.37 -19.04 14.92
N TRP A 566 11.51 -18.05 15.82
CA TRP A 566 12.64 -17.12 15.90
C TRP A 566 13.31 -17.17 17.29
N PRO A 567 14.29 -18.07 17.52
CA PRO A 567 14.92 -18.26 18.82
C PRO A 567 15.66 -17.02 19.35
N VAL A 568 16.11 -16.10 18.48
CA VAL A 568 16.78 -14.85 18.88
C VAL A 568 15.97 -14.04 19.91
N LEU A 569 14.63 -14.15 19.85
CA LEU A 569 13.67 -13.47 20.71
C LEU A 569 13.72 -13.91 22.18
N GLU A 570 14.33 -15.05 22.53
CA GLU A 570 14.33 -15.58 23.90
C GLU A 570 14.98 -14.60 24.89
N SER A 571 16.06 -13.94 24.44
CA SER A 571 16.74 -12.90 25.21
C SER A 571 15.85 -11.69 25.50
N HIS A 572 15.17 -11.16 24.47
CA HIS A 572 14.26 -10.02 24.57
C HIS A 572 13.04 -10.34 25.44
N TYR A 573 12.40 -11.50 25.23
CA TYR A 573 11.24 -11.94 26.00
C TYR A 573 11.59 -12.17 27.48
N THR A 574 12.73 -12.82 27.77
CA THR A 574 13.17 -13.06 29.15
C THR A 574 13.49 -11.77 29.89
N ALA A 575 14.17 -10.82 29.23
CA ALA A 575 14.46 -9.50 29.79
C ALA A 575 13.18 -8.71 30.12
N LEU A 576 12.22 -8.66 29.20
CA LEU A 576 10.94 -8.00 29.42
C LEU A 576 10.07 -8.71 30.46
N GLN A 577 10.09 -10.05 30.52
CA GLN A 577 9.39 -10.80 31.54
C GLN A 577 9.98 -10.56 32.94
N ALA A 578 11.30 -10.42 33.06
CA ALA A 578 11.94 -10.03 34.32
C ALA A 578 11.59 -8.60 34.75
N GLN A 579 11.58 -7.64 33.82
CA GLN A 579 11.30 -6.23 34.08
C GLN A 579 9.80 -5.95 34.39
N TRP A 580 8.88 -6.58 33.66
CA TRP A 580 7.44 -6.25 33.69
C TRP A 580 6.52 -7.37 34.16
N GLY A 581 6.99 -8.63 34.22
CA GLY A 581 6.21 -9.79 34.70
C GLY A 581 5.52 -9.60 36.06
N PRO A 582 6.18 -8.98 37.07
CA PRO A 582 5.55 -8.68 38.36
C PRO A 582 4.37 -7.70 38.27
N LEU A 583 4.34 -6.81 37.27
CA LEU A 583 3.25 -5.85 37.05
C LEU A 583 2.14 -6.39 36.13
N SER A 584 2.45 -7.30 35.22
CA SER A 584 1.47 -7.78 34.23
C SER A 584 0.49 -8.82 34.77
N TRP A 585 0.90 -9.67 35.72
CA TRP A 585 0.10 -10.85 36.13
C TRP A 585 -0.84 -10.66 37.34
N ASN A 586 -0.82 -9.51 38.01
CA ASN A 586 -1.57 -9.33 39.27
C ASN A 586 -3.10 -9.18 39.12
N ASN A 587 -3.63 -9.11 37.89
CA ASN A 587 -5.07 -9.25 37.63
C ASN A 587 -5.47 -10.70 37.34
N ARG A 588 -5.34 -11.57 38.35
CA ARG A 588 -5.99 -12.91 38.34
C ARG A 588 -7.52 -12.78 38.49
N HIS A 589 -8.19 -12.35 37.42
CA HIS A 589 -9.58 -12.74 37.20
C HIS A 589 -9.62 -14.24 36.91
N GLN A 590 -9.64 -15.06 37.98
CA GLN A 590 -10.05 -16.45 37.84
C GLN A 590 -11.42 -16.50 37.17
N PRO A 591 -11.64 -17.41 36.19
CA PRO A 591 -12.98 -17.71 35.73
C PRO A 591 -13.72 -18.42 36.87
N LYS A 592 -14.35 -17.63 37.76
CA LYS A 592 -15.28 -18.14 38.77
C LYS A 592 -16.37 -18.91 38.03
N LYS A 593 -16.32 -20.25 38.11
CA LYS A 593 -17.39 -21.13 37.62
C LYS A 593 -18.71 -20.59 38.16
N ARG A 594 -19.56 -20.04 37.28
CA ARG A 594 -20.90 -19.56 37.66
C ARG A 594 -21.72 -20.77 38.08
N ARG A 595 -21.70 -21.09 39.38
CA ARG A 595 -22.77 -21.88 39.99
C ARG A 595 -24.08 -21.16 39.69
N HIS A 596 -25.03 -21.84 39.05
CA HIS A 596 -26.38 -21.33 38.89
C HIS A 596 -27.05 -21.24 40.26
N LEU A 597 -26.94 -20.07 40.88
CA LEU A 597 -27.87 -19.64 41.93
C LEU A 597 -29.16 -19.22 41.22
N ILE A 598 -30.23 -19.98 41.46
CA ILE A 598 -31.57 -19.64 40.98
C ILE A 598 -32.00 -18.37 41.74
N GLY A 599 -32.08 -17.25 41.02
CA GLY A 599 -32.63 -16.01 41.57
C GLY A 599 -34.14 -16.13 41.80
N PRO A 600 -34.70 -15.50 42.84
CA PRO A 600 -36.13 -15.53 43.08
C PRO A 600 -36.91 -14.84 41.95
N ILE A 601 -38.09 -15.36 41.65
CA ILE A 601 -38.90 -15.17 40.42
C ILE A 601 -39.39 -13.71 40.13
N TRP A 602 -39.00 -12.73 40.94
CA TRP A 602 -39.62 -11.41 41.04
C TRP A 602 -38.87 -10.28 40.28
N TRP A 603 -37.87 -10.61 39.45
CA TRP A 603 -37.00 -9.64 38.76
C TRP A 603 -37.34 -9.37 37.28
N GLN A 604 -38.55 -9.74 36.82
CA GLN A 604 -39.00 -9.56 35.43
C GLN A 604 -39.70 -8.20 35.15
N TRP A 605 -39.41 -7.13 35.89
CA TRP A 605 -40.01 -5.80 35.65
C TRP A 605 -38.93 -4.73 35.45
N GLY A 606 -38.96 -4.06 34.29
CA GLY A 606 -37.82 -3.34 33.72
C GLY A 606 -37.61 -1.90 34.21
N SER A 607 -36.35 -1.55 34.48
CA SER A 607 -35.92 -0.26 35.04
C SER A 607 -35.99 0.96 34.10
N LYS A 608 -36.47 0.81 32.86
CA LYS A 608 -36.47 1.92 31.86
C LYS A 608 -37.43 3.07 32.20
N ARG A 609 -38.50 2.83 32.96
CA ARG A 609 -39.49 3.87 33.32
C ARG A 609 -38.94 4.92 34.28
N PHE A 610 -38.13 4.50 35.25
CA PHE A 610 -37.63 5.38 36.33
C PHE A 610 -36.67 6.46 35.81
N VAL A 611 -35.85 6.13 34.80
CA VAL A 611 -34.91 7.08 34.18
C VAL A 611 -35.65 8.14 33.34
N TYR A 612 -36.78 7.76 32.72
CA TYR A 612 -37.57 8.68 31.89
C TYR A 612 -38.30 9.74 32.72
N GLU A 613 -38.96 9.34 33.81
CA GLU A 613 -39.65 10.26 34.71
C GLU A 613 -38.66 11.23 35.42
N LEU A 614 -37.43 10.79 35.70
CA LEU A 614 -36.38 11.62 36.31
C LEU A 614 -35.84 12.73 35.37
N LEU A 615 -35.82 12.50 34.05
CA LEU A 615 -35.23 13.43 33.07
C LEU A 615 -36.26 14.37 32.43
N TYR A 616 -37.53 13.96 32.30
CA TYR A 616 -38.55 14.70 31.54
C TYR A 616 -39.80 15.10 32.36
N GLY A 617 -39.91 14.71 33.63
CA GLY A 617 -41.06 15.01 34.48
C GLY A 617 -41.15 16.46 34.96
N ARG A 618 -41.89 17.33 34.25
CA ARG A 618 -42.31 18.65 34.79
C ARG A 618 -43.43 18.48 35.84
N PRO A 619 -43.34 19.08 37.04
CA PRO A 619 -44.37 18.97 38.07
C PRO A 619 -45.59 19.85 37.76
N HIS A 620 -46.76 19.24 37.53
CA HIS A 620 -48.01 19.99 37.30
C HIS A 620 -48.65 20.44 38.63
N LEU A 621 -48.17 21.56 39.18
CA LEU A 621 -48.75 22.17 40.39
C LEU A 621 -50.15 22.77 40.12
N ARG A 622 -51.20 22.01 40.44
CA ARG A 622 -52.54 22.54 40.77
C ARG A 622 -52.76 22.45 42.28
N ASP A 623 -52.44 23.54 42.99
CA ASP A 623 -53.29 24.15 44.02
C ASP A 623 -52.53 25.15 44.89
N LEU A 624 -52.86 26.44 44.75
CA LEU A 624 -52.66 27.48 45.77
C LEU A 624 -53.37 28.81 45.42
N LYS A 625 -54.64 28.74 44.97
CA LYS A 625 -55.46 29.93 44.65
C LYS A 625 -56.01 30.65 45.91
N ARG A 626 -55.12 31.19 46.76
CA ARG A 626 -55.54 32.16 47.79
C ARG A 626 -54.39 33.03 48.33
N ILE A 627 -54.29 34.28 47.85
CA ILE A 627 -54.25 35.54 48.62
C ILE A 627 -53.97 36.73 47.65
N ARG A 628 -54.77 37.80 47.80
CA ARG A 628 -54.59 39.23 47.38
C ARG A 628 -53.82 39.52 46.07
N ARG A 629 -54.41 40.09 45.00
CA ARG A 629 -55.19 41.35 44.82
C ARG A 629 -54.51 42.62 45.36
N GLN A 630 -54.39 43.61 44.45
CA GLN A 630 -53.93 44.99 44.62
C GLN A 630 -52.42 45.13 44.93
N GLN A 631 -51.69 46.07 44.33
CA GLN A 631 -52.09 47.10 43.35
C GLN A 631 -51.64 46.75 41.92
#